data_AF-A0A1S8WLR3-F1
#
_entry.id   AF-A0A1S8WLR3-F1
#
_cell.length_a   1.000
_cell.length_b   1.000
_cell.length_c   1.000
_cell.angle_alpha   90.00
_cell.angle_beta   90.00
_cell.angle_gamma   90.00
#
_symmetry.space_group_name_H-M   'P 1'
#
loop_
_entity.id
_entity.type
_entity.pdbx_description
1 polymer ?
#
loop_
_entity_poly.entity_id
_entity_poly.type
_entity_poly.pdbx_seq_one_letter_code
_entity_poly.pdbx_strand_id
1 'polypeptide(L)'
;MTTAGRPTWDSAKGGRGKWEGDLSAMSKQYSVRDLPSHTKLKVRQEGQGRPEDLQGKDFKRMLEEKEKRLALEKTGKASATASITAPAPGEKRTSTAVDSASATAGSAIKRPKPETIAAVSTANLDADDPWDEDYEEDANDTQVNAKIKRERAEEAARLAVERKAAEETIRMENILRGNPLLNASGPSEFKVKRRWDDDVVFKNCARGEVDHTKRGFINDTLRSEFHKKFMKKYIQ
;
A
#
# COMPACT_ATOMS: atom_id res chain seq x y z
N MET A 1 -51.33 -44.10 2.25
CA MET A 1 -50.59 -42.83 2.42
C MET A 1 -51.48 -41.88 3.19
N THR A 2 -51.00 -41.29 4.30
CA THR A 2 -51.80 -40.34 5.09
C THR A 2 -51.72 -38.95 4.48
N THR A 3 -52.85 -38.25 4.42
CA THR A 3 -53.03 -36.95 3.74
C THR A 3 -52.69 -35.75 4.63
N ALA A 4 -52.03 -35.97 5.77
CA ALA A 4 -51.78 -34.93 6.78
C ALA A 4 -50.64 -33.97 6.40
N GLY A 5 -49.63 -34.43 5.65
CA GLY A 5 -48.56 -33.58 5.11
C GLY A 5 -49.02 -32.83 3.87
N ARG A 6 -49.78 -31.75 4.04
CA ARG A 6 -50.30 -30.92 2.94
C ARG A 6 -49.59 -29.57 2.84
N PRO A 7 -49.34 -29.04 1.63
CA PRO A 7 -48.84 -27.68 1.45
C PRO A 7 -49.92 -26.65 1.77
N THR A 8 -49.49 -25.42 2.07
CA THR A 8 -50.38 -24.28 2.27
C THR A 8 -50.55 -23.54 0.94
N TRP A 9 -51.75 -23.60 0.37
CA TRP A 9 -52.07 -22.89 -0.89
C TRP A 9 -52.52 -21.45 -0.65
N ASP A 10 -53.33 -21.24 0.39
CA ASP A 10 -53.81 -19.93 0.81
C ASP A 10 -53.19 -19.55 2.16
N SER A 11 -52.62 -18.35 2.25
CA SER A 11 -52.11 -17.82 3.51
C SER A 11 -53.25 -17.35 4.42
N ALA A 12 -53.02 -17.39 5.73
CA ALA A 12 -53.95 -16.82 6.71
C ALA A 12 -54.07 -15.30 6.52
N LYS A 13 -55.29 -14.79 6.45
CA LYS A 13 -55.57 -13.35 6.31
C LYS A 13 -55.60 -12.66 7.67
N GLY A 14 -54.98 -11.49 7.76
CA GLY A 14 -55.13 -10.60 8.91
C GLY A 14 -56.53 -9.97 8.99
N GLY A 15 -56.86 -9.37 10.13
CA GLY A 15 -58.11 -8.69 10.45
C GLY A 15 -59.01 -9.38 11.48
N ARG A 16 -58.56 -10.46 12.11
CA ARG A 16 -59.34 -11.26 13.09
C ARG A 16 -58.55 -11.59 14.37
N GLY A 17 -57.28 -11.18 14.44
CA GLY A 17 -56.37 -11.52 15.53
C GLY A 17 -56.31 -10.50 16.66
N LYS A 18 -55.42 -10.77 17.64
CA LYS A 18 -55.10 -9.84 18.72
C LYS A 18 -54.60 -8.51 18.13
N TRP A 19 -55.13 -7.39 18.62
CA TRP A 19 -54.84 -6.04 18.12
C TRP A 19 -55.46 -5.66 16.76
N GLU A 20 -56.30 -6.53 16.17
CA GLU A 20 -57.01 -6.24 14.92
C GLU A 20 -58.52 -6.07 15.19
N GLY A 21 -59.13 -5.04 14.58
CA GLY A 21 -60.52 -4.67 14.88
C GLY A 21 -60.64 -4.04 16.26
N ASP A 22 -61.35 -4.68 17.18
CA ASP A 22 -61.63 -4.19 18.55
C ASP A 22 -60.44 -4.32 19.52
N LEU A 23 -59.19 -4.25 19.01
CA LEU A 23 -57.95 -4.57 19.73
C LEU A 23 -57.98 -5.92 20.48
N SER A 24 -58.86 -6.84 20.06
CA SER A 24 -59.25 -8.04 20.82
C SER A 24 -59.76 -7.70 22.24
N ALA A 25 -60.83 -6.89 22.32
CA ALA A 25 -61.66 -6.58 23.48
C ALA A 25 -60.89 -6.35 24.80
N MET A 26 -59.83 -5.53 24.74
CA MET A 26 -59.01 -5.12 25.88
C MET A 26 -58.40 -6.27 26.71
N SER A 27 -57.85 -7.28 26.04
CA SER A 27 -57.02 -8.28 26.72
C SER A 27 -55.88 -7.64 27.53
N LYS A 28 -55.71 -8.06 28.79
CA LYS A 28 -54.62 -7.63 29.69
C LYS A 28 -53.28 -8.31 29.40
N GLN A 29 -53.25 -9.20 28.41
CA GLN A 29 -52.05 -9.94 28.05
C GLN A 29 -51.12 -9.06 27.20
N TYR A 30 -49.88 -8.86 27.63
CA TYR A 30 -48.84 -8.19 26.85
C TYR A 30 -47.57 -9.04 26.83
N SER A 31 -46.82 -8.96 25.73
CA SER A 31 -45.53 -9.62 25.60
C SER A 31 -44.43 -8.79 26.25
N VAL A 32 -43.31 -9.41 26.61
CA VAL A 32 -42.09 -8.69 27.03
C VAL A 32 -41.63 -7.69 25.96
N ARG A 33 -41.92 -7.96 24.68
CA ARG A 33 -41.58 -7.08 23.55
C ARG A 33 -42.53 -5.88 23.39
N ASP A 34 -43.70 -5.93 24.03
CA ASP A 34 -44.69 -4.84 24.00
C ASP A 34 -44.44 -3.81 25.12
N LEU A 35 -43.45 -4.04 26.00
CA LEU A 35 -43.09 -3.05 27.01
C LEU A 35 -42.54 -1.77 26.35
N PRO A 36 -42.70 -0.60 26.98
CA PRO A 36 -42.22 0.67 26.45
C PRO A 36 -40.73 0.61 26.12
N SER A 37 -40.41 0.71 24.83
CA SER A 37 -39.05 0.81 24.30
C SER A 37 -39.05 1.77 23.12
N HIS A 38 -37.95 2.53 22.95
CA HIS A 38 -37.83 3.56 21.91
C HIS A 38 -39.01 4.54 21.85
N THR A 39 -39.41 5.08 23.00
CA THR A 39 -40.55 6.00 23.14
C THR A 39 -40.34 7.38 22.50
N LYS A 40 -39.13 7.67 22.00
CA LYS A 40 -38.78 8.93 21.34
C LYS A 40 -38.34 8.66 19.90
N LEU A 41 -39.10 9.21 18.95
CA LEU A 41 -38.72 9.17 17.53
C LEU A 41 -37.58 10.16 17.26
N LYS A 42 -36.54 9.69 16.57
CA LYS A 42 -35.44 10.55 16.12
C LYS A 42 -35.86 11.28 14.85
N VAL A 43 -35.78 12.61 14.89
CA VAL A 43 -35.97 13.46 13.69
C VAL A 43 -34.63 13.74 13.03
N ARG A 44 -34.62 13.87 11.71
CA ARG A 44 -33.43 14.25 10.94
C ARG A 44 -33.04 15.67 11.31
N GLN A 45 -31.79 15.88 11.71
CA GLN A 45 -31.23 17.20 11.94
C GLN A 45 -30.79 17.83 10.60
N GLU A 46 -30.51 19.12 10.62
CA GLU A 46 -29.93 19.84 9.48
C GLU A 46 -28.64 19.13 9.01
N GLY A 47 -28.49 18.98 7.69
CA GLY A 47 -27.37 18.25 7.10
C GLY A 47 -27.51 16.72 7.08
N GLN A 48 -28.52 16.13 7.74
CA GLN A 48 -28.83 14.69 7.68
C GLN A 48 -29.85 14.33 6.59
N GLY A 49 -30.08 15.24 5.65
CA GLY A 49 -31.09 15.10 4.60
C GLY A 49 -32.51 15.30 5.13
N ARG A 50 -32.73 16.38 5.88
CA ARG A 50 -34.08 16.86 6.19
C ARG A 50 -34.82 17.15 4.87
N PRO A 51 -36.14 16.95 4.78
CA PRO A 51 -36.89 17.19 3.53
C PRO A 51 -36.68 18.61 3.00
N GLU A 52 -36.59 19.61 3.87
CA GLU A 52 -36.31 21.01 3.50
C GLU A 52 -34.93 21.17 2.85
N ASP A 53 -33.90 20.47 3.35
CA ASP A 53 -32.57 20.49 2.75
C ASP A 53 -32.55 19.82 1.36
N LEU A 54 -33.50 18.94 1.07
CA LEU A 54 -33.58 18.20 -0.19
C LEU A 54 -34.41 18.94 -1.24
N GLN A 55 -35.39 19.72 -0.81
CA GLN A 55 -36.20 20.57 -1.67
C GLN A 55 -35.31 21.71 -2.23
N GLY A 56 -35.11 21.72 -3.55
CA GLY A 56 -34.24 22.69 -4.23
C GLY A 56 -32.82 22.21 -4.55
N LYS A 57 -32.48 20.95 -4.25
CA LYS A 57 -31.22 20.33 -4.70
C LYS A 57 -31.37 19.68 -6.08
N ASP A 58 -30.47 20.05 -6.99
CA ASP A 58 -30.34 19.40 -8.29
C ASP A 58 -29.57 18.08 -8.19
N PHE A 59 -30.28 17.00 -7.86
CA PHE A 59 -29.67 15.67 -7.68
C PHE A 59 -28.96 15.15 -8.93
N LYS A 60 -29.47 15.46 -10.12
CA LYS A 60 -28.86 15.04 -11.39
C LYS A 60 -27.44 15.57 -11.54
N ARG A 61 -27.26 16.89 -11.38
CA ARG A 61 -25.94 17.53 -11.45
C ARG A 61 -24.99 17.00 -10.38
N MET A 62 -25.47 16.87 -9.14
CA MET A 62 -24.65 16.35 -8.04
C MET A 62 -24.22 14.89 -8.25
N LEU A 63 -25.08 14.07 -8.88
CA LEU A 63 -24.78 12.68 -9.21
C LEU A 63 -23.73 12.61 -10.31
N GLU A 64 -23.90 13.37 -11.40
CA GLU A 64 -22.95 13.44 -12.51
C GLU A 64 -21.55 13.88 -12.05
N GLU A 65 -21.47 14.89 -11.17
CA GLU A 65 -20.20 15.34 -10.60
C GLU A 65 -19.52 14.26 -9.74
N LYS A 66 -20.30 13.56 -8.90
CA LYS A 66 -19.79 12.45 -8.09
C LYS A 66 -19.32 11.27 -8.94
N GLU A 67 -20.07 10.93 -9.98
CA GLU A 67 -19.69 9.88 -10.92
C GLU A 67 -18.41 10.24 -11.67
N LYS A 68 -18.28 11.49 -12.14
CA LYS A 68 -17.06 11.96 -12.78
C LYS A 68 -15.85 11.89 -11.84
N ARG A 69 -16.02 12.28 -10.57
CA ARG A 69 -14.96 12.18 -9.55
C ARG A 69 -14.57 10.72 -9.28
N LEU A 70 -15.55 9.82 -9.14
CA LEU A 70 -15.30 8.40 -8.94
C LEU A 70 -14.64 7.75 -10.16
N ALA A 71 -15.00 8.17 -11.37
CA ALA A 71 -14.36 7.71 -12.60
C ALA A 71 -12.88 8.11 -12.63
N LEU A 72 -12.57 9.37 -12.29
CA LEU A 72 -11.18 9.86 -12.18
C LEU A 72 -10.39 9.13 -11.09
N GLU A 73 -10.99 8.90 -9.92
CA GLU A 73 -10.35 8.12 -8.86
C GLU A 73 -10.09 6.69 -9.34
N LYS A 74 -11.06 6.04 -9.98
CA LYS A 74 -10.91 4.69 -10.51
C LYS A 74 -9.79 4.61 -11.56
N THR A 75 -9.66 5.60 -12.44
CA THR A 75 -8.58 5.65 -13.43
C THR A 75 -7.21 5.93 -12.80
N GLY A 76 -7.13 6.83 -11.81
CA GLY A 76 -5.88 7.12 -11.11
C GLY A 76 -5.41 5.97 -10.22
N LYS A 77 -6.35 5.25 -9.60
CA LYS A 77 -6.10 4.11 -8.70
C LYS A 77 -5.89 2.80 -9.48
N ALA A 78 -6.42 2.69 -10.71
CA ALA A 78 -6.12 1.56 -11.60
C ALA A 78 -4.63 1.50 -11.98
N SER A 79 -3.93 2.64 -12.05
CA SER A 79 -2.48 2.68 -12.28
C SER A 79 -1.67 2.17 -11.07
N ALA A 80 -2.11 2.48 -9.84
CA ALA A 80 -1.44 2.03 -8.61
C ALA A 80 -1.81 0.59 -8.17
N THR A 81 -2.97 0.08 -8.58
CA THR A 81 -3.48 -1.25 -8.15
C THR A 81 -3.31 -2.34 -9.21
N ALA A 82 -2.88 -1.99 -10.43
CA ALA A 82 -2.47 -2.97 -11.43
C ALA A 82 -1.08 -3.60 -11.12
N SER A 83 -0.28 -2.97 -10.25
CA SER A 83 1.09 -3.40 -9.91
C SER A 83 1.30 -3.79 -8.44
N ILE A 84 0.30 -3.65 -7.57
CA ILE A 84 0.41 -4.07 -6.16
C ILE A 84 -0.79 -4.93 -5.78
N THR A 85 -0.48 -6.22 -5.62
CA THR A 85 -1.13 -7.22 -4.77
C THR A 85 -2.12 -6.63 -3.76
N ALA A 86 -3.38 -7.07 -3.83
CA ALA A 86 -4.40 -6.74 -2.84
C ALA A 86 -3.94 -7.14 -1.42
N PRO A 87 -4.09 -6.27 -0.41
CA PRO A 87 -3.74 -6.61 0.95
C PRO A 87 -4.70 -7.67 1.51
N ALA A 88 -4.12 -8.68 2.18
CA ALA A 88 -4.81 -9.77 2.86
C ALA A 88 -5.79 -9.25 3.93
N PRO A 89 -6.94 -9.93 4.15
CA PRO A 89 -7.82 -9.62 5.27
C PRO A 89 -7.37 -10.43 6.49
N GLY A 90 -6.57 -9.84 7.35
CA GLY A 90 -6.03 -10.57 8.50
C GLY A 90 -5.35 -9.70 9.52
N GLU A 91 -5.95 -8.60 9.96
CA GLU A 91 -5.57 -7.98 11.23
C GLU A 91 -6.70 -7.15 11.85
N LYS A 92 -6.86 -7.33 13.16
CA LYS A 92 -8.00 -6.91 13.98
C LYS A 92 -8.11 -5.40 14.02
N ARG A 93 -9.21 -4.85 13.50
CA ARG A 93 -9.65 -3.49 13.85
C ARG A 93 -10.21 -3.50 15.26
N THR A 94 -9.48 -2.90 16.19
CA THR A 94 -9.96 -2.52 17.52
C THR A 94 -11.01 -1.44 17.36
N SER A 95 -12.27 -1.76 17.64
CA SER A 95 -13.36 -0.80 17.76
C SER A 95 -13.22 -0.02 19.06
N THR A 96 -12.91 1.28 18.99
CA THR A 96 -13.08 2.23 20.08
C THR A 96 -14.56 2.49 20.29
N ALA A 97 -15.13 1.81 21.29
CA ALA A 97 -16.42 2.15 21.87
C ALA A 97 -16.20 3.20 22.98
N VAL A 98 -16.88 4.33 22.85
CA VAL A 98 -17.37 5.14 23.98
C VAL A 98 -18.77 4.58 24.29
N ASP A 99 -19.15 4.23 25.53
CA ASP A 99 -19.09 5.05 26.73
C ASP A 99 -19.14 4.22 28.04
N SER A 100 -18.62 4.84 29.09
CA SER A 100 -18.63 4.59 30.55
C SER A 100 -19.89 3.89 31.12
N ALA A 101 -19.91 3.11 32.23
CA ALA A 101 -18.98 2.68 33.27
C ALA A 101 -19.61 1.57 34.14
N SER A 102 -18.76 0.92 34.95
CA SER A 102 -19.01 0.17 36.20
C SER A 102 -19.16 -1.36 36.13
N ALA A 103 -18.06 -2.06 36.44
CA ALA A 103 -17.99 -2.90 37.64
C ALA A 103 -16.53 -3.33 37.90
N THR A 104 -16.12 -3.14 39.14
CA THR A 104 -14.87 -3.51 39.81
C THR A 104 -14.55 -5.01 39.77
N ALA A 105 -13.35 -5.39 39.32
CA ALA A 105 -12.52 -6.49 39.85
C ALA A 105 -11.14 -6.45 39.17
N GLY A 106 -10.07 -6.43 39.98
CA GLY A 106 -8.71 -6.07 39.54
C GLY A 106 -7.91 -7.17 38.84
N SER A 107 -6.77 -6.77 38.26
CA SER A 107 -5.45 -7.40 38.45
C SER A 107 -4.38 -6.64 37.63
N ALA A 108 -3.16 -6.65 38.15
CA ALA A 108 -1.99 -5.89 37.75
C ALA A 108 -1.45 -6.23 36.34
N ILE A 109 -0.63 -5.32 35.75
CA ILE A 109 0.73 -5.57 35.20
C ILE A 109 1.24 -4.36 34.36
N LYS A 110 2.28 -3.71 34.91
CA LYS A 110 3.51 -3.08 34.37
C LYS A 110 3.56 -2.49 32.94
N ARG A 111 3.95 -1.20 32.86
CA ARG A 111 4.50 -0.50 31.67
C ARG A 111 6.03 -0.51 31.67
N PRO A 112 6.71 -0.43 30.50
CA PRO A 112 8.05 0.15 30.43
C PRO A 112 8.16 1.33 29.44
N LYS A 113 9.15 2.17 29.72
CA LYS A 113 9.58 3.42 29.06
C LYS A 113 10.75 3.14 28.10
N PRO A 114 11.07 4.03 27.15
CA PRO A 114 12.48 4.14 26.74
C PRO A 114 13.01 5.59 26.71
N GLU A 115 14.27 5.72 27.15
CA GLU A 115 15.15 6.88 27.04
C GLU A 115 16.30 6.55 26.07
N THR A 116 16.78 7.62 25.39
CA THR A 116 18.18 7.94 24.98
C THR A 116 19.03 6.97 24.14
N ILE A 117 19.64 7.51 23.07
CA ILE A 117 21.10 7.47 22.76
C ILE A 117 21.41 8.57 21.74
N ALA A 118 22.52 9.28 21.99
CA ALA A 118 23.06 10.40 21.23
C ALA A 118 24.29 9.98 20.38
N ALA A 119 24.51 10.74 19.29
CA ALA A 119 25.77 11.18 18.64
C ALA A 119 26.87 10.17 18.26
N VAL A 120 27.37 10.27 16.99
CA VAL A 120 28.76 10.60 16.55
C VAL A 120 28.72 10.82 15.01
N SER A 121 28.81 12.02 14.44
CA SER A 121 29.99 12.82 13.98
C SER A 121 31.00 12.14 13.02
N THR A 122 30.97 12.49 11.73
CA THR A 122 32.11 12.36 10.81
C THR A 122 32.46 13.75 10.27
N ALA A 123 33.33 14.45 10.97
CA ALA A 123 33.92 15.71 10.55
C ALA A 123 35.29 15.45 9.91
N ASN A 124 35.45 16.01 8.70
CA ASN A 124 36.68 16.41 8.01
C ASN A 124 37.54 15.32 7.34
N LEU A 125 37.79 15.45 6.03
CA LEU A 125 39.07 15.98 5.50
C LEU A 125 39.10 15.94 3.95
N ASP A 126 39.72 16.98 3.36
CA ASP A 126 39.99 17.31 1.94
C ASP A 126 38.80 17.75 1.07
N ALA A 127 38.50 19.04 0.84
CA ALA A 127 39.31 20.28 0.72
C ALA A 127 40.20 20.37 -0.53
N ASP A 128 39.59 20.75 -1.66
CA ASP A 128 40.06 21.84 -2.53
C ASP A 128 39.05 22.01 -3.68
N ASP A 129 38.04 22.86 -3.45
CA ASP A 129 37.17 23.39 -4.51
C ASP A 129 37.66 24.81 -4.83
N PRO A 130 38.21 25.06 -6.04
CA PRO A 130 38.76 26.37 -6.38
C PRO A 130 37.65 27.43 -6.44
N TRP A 131 37.65 28.32 -5.47
CA TRP A 131 36.85 29.55 -5.48
C TRP A 131 37.42 30.53 -6.52
N ASP A 132 36.66 30.74 -7.60
CA ASP A 132 36.87 31.83 -8.57
C ASP A 132 35.97 33.01 -8.16
N GLU A 133 36.46 33.80 -7.19
CA GLU A 133 35.88 35.09 -6.84
C GLU A 133 36.46 36.17 -7.75
N ASP A 134 35.64 36.58 -8.71
CA ASP A 134 35.84 37.78 -9.52
C ASP A 134 35.60 39.02 -8.65
N TYR A 135 36.69 39.57 -8.08
CA TYR A 135 36.71 40.89 -7.46
C TYR A 135 37.60 41.83 -8.29
N GLU A 136 36.95 42.85 -8.87
CA GLU A 136 37.57 44.01 -9.50
C GLU A 136 38.37 44.86 -8.50
N GLU A 137 39.39 45.55 -9.03
CA GLU A 137 40.04 46.77 -8.51
C GLU A 137 41.25 46.62 -7.56
N ASP A 138 42.48 46.72 -8.09
CA ASP A 138 43.29 47.95 -8.03
C ASP A 138 44.67 47.74 -8.71
N ALA A 139 45.19 48.83 -9.25
CA ALA A 139 46.27 48.92 -10.20
C ALA A 139 47.68 48.83 -9.59
N ASN A 140 48.60 48.36 -10.44
CA ASN A 140 50.01 48.79 -10.51
C ASN A 140 51.06 48.03 -9.68
N ASP A 141 51.38 46.78 -10.08
CA ASP A 141 52.78 46.24 -10.15
C ASP A 141 52.84 44.77 -10.67
N THR A 142 52.16 44.49 -11.78
CA THR A 142 51.82 43.10 -12.16
C THR A 142 52.59 42.51 -13.35
N GLN A 143 53.42 43.24 -14.09
CA GLN A 143 53.91 42.72 -15.38
C GLN A 143 55.13 41.77 -15.34
N VAL A 144 56.01 41.86 -14.35
CA VAL A 144 57.22 40.99 -14.30
C VAL A 144 56.92 39.66 -13.61
N ASN A 145 56.24 39.71 -12.46
CA ASN A 145 55.84 38.50 -11.72
C ASN A 145 54.76 37.69 -12.44
N ALA A 146 53.89 38.33 -13.24
CA ALA A 146 52.90 37.61 -14.06
C ALA A 146 53.55 36.80 -15.18
N LYS A 147 54.66 37.26 -15.78
CA LYS A 147 55.36 36.51 -16.83
C LYS A 147 56.05 35.25 -16.28
N ILE A 148 56.72 35.35 -15.14
CA ILE A 148 57.36 34.19 -14.48
C ILE A 148 56.32 33.21 -13.94
N LYS A 149 55.21 33.69 -13.37
CA LYS A 149 54.10 32.83 -12.93
C LYS A 149 53.40 32.16 -14.11
N ARG A 150 53.25 32.85 -15.24
CA ARG A 150 52.65 32.29 -16.47
C ARG A 150 53.55 31.25 -17.13
N GLU A 151 54.86 31.50 -17.20
CA GLU A 151 55.84 30.54 -17.74
C GLU A 151 55.91 29.28 -16.87
N ARG A 152 55.97 29.43 -15.54
CA ARG A 152 55.97 28.30 -14.61
C ARG A 152 54.61 27.58 -14.57
N ALA A 153 53.50 28.29 -14.76
CA ALA A 153 52.17 27.69 -14.89
C ALA A 153 52.02 26.92 -16.21
N GLU A 154 52.64 27.38 -17.30
CA GLU A 154 52.61 26.70 -18.60
C GLU A 154 53.48 25.43 -18.60
N GLU A 155 54.65 25.47 -17.95
CA GLU A 155 55.48 24.28 -17.74
C GLU A 155 54.81 23.27 -16.80
N ALA A 156 54.22 23.73 -15.69
CA ALA A 156 53.45 22.88 -14.78
C ALA A 156 52.19 22.29 -15.45
N ALA A 157 51.54 23.04 -16.33
CA ALA A 157 50.42 22.55 -17.13
C ALA A 157 50.87 21.48 -18.12
N ARG A 158 52.03 21.65 -18.79
CA ARG A 158 52.59 20.61 -19.67
C ARG A 158 52.96 19.34 -18.91
N LEU A 159 53.61 19.46 -17.75
CA LEU A 159 53.96 18.31 -16.92
C LEU A 159 52.71 17.61 -16.34
N ALA A 160 51.67 18.38 -16.00
CA ALA A 160 50.40 17.81 -15.55
C ALA A 160 49.65 17.06 -16.67
N VAL A 161 49.75 17.53 -17.92
CA VAL A 161 49.20 16.83 -19.10
C VAL A 161 49.96 15.53 -19.35
N GLU A 162 51.29 15.55 -19.28
CA GLU A 162 52.12 14.35 -19.47
C GLU A 162 51.91 13.32 -18.35
N ARG A 163 51.80 13.78 -17.09
CA ARG A 163 51.48 12.92 -15.95
C ARG A 163 50.07 12.33 -16.06
N LYS A 164 49.08 13.12 -16.47
CA LYS A 164 47.71 12.61 -16.73
C LYS A 164 47.70 11.59 -17.86
N ALA A 165 48.49 11.79 -18.93
CA ALA A 165 48.62 10.81 -19.99
C ALA A 165 49.27 9.50 -19.50
N ALA A 166 50.30 9.58 -18.65
CA ALA A 166 50.90 8.41 -18.02
C ALA A 166 49.95 7.69 -17.04
N GLU A 167 49.15 8.45 -16.28
CA GLU A 167 48.12 7.88 -15.41
C GLU A 167 46.97 7.25 -16.22
N GLU A 168 46.61 7.82 -17.38
CA GLU A 168 45.63 7.24 -18.31
C GLU A 168 46.15 5.97 -19.00
N THR A 169 47.43 5.90 -19.37
CA THR A 169 48.01 4.67 -19.91
C THR A 169 48.10 3.56 -18.86
N ILE A 170 48.50 3.88 -17.62
CA ILE A 170 48.49 2.92 -16.50
C ILE A 170 47.05 2.50 -16.16
N ARG A 171 46.09 3.44 -16.22
CA ARG A 171 44.66 3.14 -16.00
C ARG A 171 44.11 2.25 -17.11
N MET A 172 44.47 2.49 -18.37
CA MET A 172 44.13 1.63 -19.50
C MET A 172 44.77 0.24 -19.36
N GLU A 173 46.04 0.17 -18.96
CA GLU A 173 46.72 -1.11 -18.72
C GLU A 173 46.08 -1.87 -17.56
N ASN A 174 45.70 -1.20 -16.47
CA ASN A 174 45.00 -1.82 -15.35
C ASN A 174 43.55 -2.20 -15.70
N ILE A 175 42.86 -1.47 -16.58
CA ILE A 175 41.52 -1.85 -17.06
C ILE A 175 41.62 -3.07 -18.00
N LEU A 176 42.61 -3.11 -18.89
CA LEU A 176 42.88 -4.26 -19.74
C LEU A 176 43.31 -5.47 -18.91
N ARG A 177 44.22 -5.28 -17.95
CA ARG A 177 44.86 -6.36 -17.20
C ARG A 177 44.08 -6.82 -15.98
N GLY A 178 43.30 -5.92 -15.40
CA GLY A 178 42.46 -6.14 -14.22
C GLY A 178 41.14 -6.84 -14.53
N ASN A 179 40.82 -7.09 -15.80
CA ASN A 179 39.68 -7.91 -16.17
C ASN A 179 40.09 -9.40 -16.27
N PRO A 180 39.77 -10.22 -15.26
CA PRO A 180 40.12 -11.64 -15.26
C PRO A 180 39.41 -12.46 -16.35
N LEU A 181 38.40 -11.91 -17.04
CA LEU A 181 37.74 -12.54 -18.18
C LEU A 181 38.51 -12.35 -19.50
N LEU A 182 39.26 -11.25 -19.65
CA LEU A 182 40.05 -10.95 -20.86
C LEU A 182 41.47 -11.52 -20.81
N ASN A 183 42.03 -11.67 -19.60
CA ASN A 183 43.39 -12.19 -19.39
C ASN A 183 43.48 -13.71 -19.22
N ALA A 184 42.38 -14.44 -19.41
CA ALA A 184 42.36 -15.89 -19.45
C ALA A 184 42.91 -16.43 -20.78
N SER A 185 44.15 -16.09 -21.16
CA SER A 185 44.89 -16.74 -22.27
C SER A 185 45.58 -18.03 -21.80
N GLY A 186 44.90 -18.80 -20.97
CA GLY A 186 45.22 -20.19 -20.65
C GLY A 186 43.93 -21.01 -20.77
N PRO A 187 44.00 -22.33 -21.06
CA PRO A 187 42.81 -23.16 -21.27
C PRO A 187 42.15 -23.45 -19.91
N SER A 188 41.60 -22.44 -19.26
CA SER A 188 40.69 -22.63 -18.14
C SER A 188 39.33 -22.94 -18.73
N GLU A 189 39.12 -24.22 -18.96
CA GLU A 189 37.86 -24.84 -19.33
C GLU A 189 36.80 -24.40 -18.29
N PHE A 190 35.94 -23.45 -18.66
CA PHE A 190 34.83 -22.98 -17.82
C PHE A 190 33.75 -24.07 -17.78
N LYS A 191 34.06 -25.21 -17.15
CA LYS A 191 33.10 -26.28 -16.87
C LYS A 191 32.08 -25.72 -15.90
N VAL A 192 30.99 -25.18 -16.46
CA VAL A 192 29.79 -24.80 -15.71
C VAL A 192 29.40 -26.01 -14.86
N LYS A 193 29.66 -25.90 -13.55
CA LYS A 193 29.40 -26.97 -12.60
C LYS A 193 27.91 -27.27 -12.68
N ARG A 194 27.56 -28.52 -13.00
CA ARG A 194 26.18 -28.98 -13.11
C ARG A 194 25.41 -28.47 -11.90
N ARG A 195 24.39 -27.64 -12.15
CA ARG A 195 23.61 -27.03 -11.07
C ARG A 195 22.93 -28.16 -10.29
N TRP A 196 22.77 -28.01 -8.98
CA TRP A 196 22.08 -29.00 -8.15
C TRP A 196 20.67 -29.30 -8.69
N ASP A 197 20.04 -28.29 -9.29
CA ASP A 197 18.76 -28.41 -9.97
C ASP A 197 18.83 -29.22 -11.26
N ASP A 198 19.96 -29.30 -11.97
CA ASP A 198 20.00 -29.75 -13.38
C ASP A 198 19.49 -31.19 -13.59
N ASP A 199 19.64 -32.04 -12.57
CA ASP A 199 19.15 -33.43 -12.55
C ASP A 199 17.75 -33.53 -11.89
N VAL A 200 16.82 -32.72 -12.40
CA VAL A 200 15.40 -32.78 -12.01
C VAL A 200 14.59 -32.94 -13.28
N VAL A 201 13.77 -33.99 -13.32
CA VAL A 201 12.99 -34.42 -14.49
C VAL A 201 11.89 -33.43 -14.90
N PHE A 202 11.45 -32.55 -13.99
CA PHE A 202 10.43 -31.54 -14.27
C PHE A 202 10.99 -30.12 -14.05
N LYS A 203 10.87 -29.28 -15.08
CA LYS A 203 11.31 -27.88 -15.05
C LYS A 203 10.13 -26.96 -15.25
N ASN A 204 10.03 -25.91 -14.43
CA ASN A 204 9.20 -24.73 -14.70
C ASN A 204 7.71 -25.03 -14.98
N CYS A 205 7.11 -26.05 -14.35
CA CYS A 205 5.73 -26.48 -14.61
C CYS A 205 4.67 -25.39 -14.38
N ALA A 206 4.91 -24.47 -13.44
CA ALA A 206 4.03 -23.33 -13.14
C ALA A 206 4.51 -22.00 -13.76
N ARG A 207 5.47 -22.03 -14.72
CA ARG A 207 6.00 -20.80 -15.31
C ARG A 207 4.93 -20.14 -16.17
N GLY A 208 4.40 -19.02 -15.67
CA GLY A 208 3.33 -18.26 -16.33
C GLY A 208 1.92 -18.64 -15.89
N GLU A 209 1.76 -19.42 -14.81
CA GLU A 209 0.44 -19.64 -14.24
C GLU A 209 -0.15 -18.31 -13.74
N VAL A 210 -1.28 -17.92 -14.32
CA VAL A 210 -1.98 -16.68 -13.95
C VAL A 210 -2.84 -16.96 -12.73
N ASP A 211 -2.63 -16.20 -11.66
CA ASP A 211 -3.41 -16.29 -10.43
C ASP A 211 -4.92 -16.20 -10.71
N HIS A 212 -5.59 -17.35 -10.64
CA HIS A 212 -7.04 -17.47 -10.79
C HIS A 212 -7.82 -16.96 -9.58
N THR A 213 -7.14 -16.49 -8.53
CA THR A 213 -7.75 -15.84 -7.37
C THR A 213 -8.52 -14.57 -7.74
N LYS A 214 -8.22 -13.98 -8.90
CA LYS A 214 -8.90 -12.80 -9.46
C LYS A 214 -10.04 -13.14 -10.42
N ARG A 215 -10.42 -14.42 -10.57
CA ARG A 215 -11.65 -14.76 -11.31
C ARG A 215 -12.80 -13.99 -10.66
N GLY A 216 -13.58 -13.30 -11.48
CA GLY A 216 -14.61 -12.37 -11.04
C GLY A 216 -15.68 -13.03 -10.15
N PHE A 217 -16.58 -12.20 -9.61
CA PHE A 217 -17.71 -12.70 -8.85
C PHE A 217 -18.59 -13.62 -9.72
N ILE A 218 -18.91 -14.81 -9.19
CA ILE A 218 -19.82 -15.77 -9.82
C ILE A 218 -21.09 -15.81 -8.98
N ASN A 219 -22.25 -15.52 -9.59
CA ASN A 219 -23.56 -15.64 -8.96
C ASN A 219 -24.03 -17.11 -8.94
N ASP A 220 -23.29 -17.96 -8.24
CA ASP A 220 -23.55 -19.39 -8.07
C ASP A 220 -23.00 -19.83 -6.71
N THR A 221 -23.85 -20.41 -5.86
CA THR A 221 -23.49 -20.78 -4.49
C THR A 221 -22.55 -21.98 -4.40
N LEU A 222 -22.45 -22.82 -5.43
CA LEU A 222 -21.60 -24.02 -5.46
C LEU A 222 -20.32 -23.78 -6.26
N ARG A 223 -20.40 -22.98 -7.33
CA ARG A 223 -19.25 -22.72 -8.21
C ARG A 223 -18.48 -21.46 -7.83
N SER A 224 -18.99 -20.65 -6.92
CA SER A 224 -18.26 -19.50 -6.38
C SER A 224 -16.94 -19.94 -5.75
N GLU A 225 -15.91 -19.13 -5.95
CA GLU A 225 -14.59 -19.31 -5.32
C GLU A 225 -14.69 -19.35 -3.80
N PHE A 226 -15.70 -18.68 -3.22
CA PHE A 226 -15.98 -18.79 -1.79
C PHE A 226 -16.33 -20.23 -1.40
N HIS A 227 -17.26 -20.86 -2.12
CA HIS A 227 -17.71 -22.21 -1.79
C HIS A 227 -16.62 -23.25 -2.06
N LYS A 228 -15.87 -23.12 -3.16
CA LYS A 228 -14.71 -24.00 -3.43
C LYS A 228 -13.67 -23.95 -2.31
N LYS A 229 -13.32 -22.73 -1.85
CA LYS A 229 -12.39 -22.54 -0.72
C LYS A 229 -12.98 -23.07 0.59
N PHE A 230 -14.27 -22.88 0.82
CA PHE A 230 -14.97 -23.40 1.98
C PHE A 230 -14.93 -24.94 2.01
N MET A 231 -15.31 -25.60 0.92
CA MET A 231 -15.26 -27.06 0.80
C MET A 231 -13.83 -27.59 0.98
N LYS A 232 -12.84 -26.99 0.30
CA LYS A 232 -11.42 -27.35 0.48
C LYS A 232 -10.92 -27.19 1.92
N LYS A 233 -11.50 -26.25 2.69
CA LYS A 233 -11.09 -25.98 4.07
C LYS A 233 -11.74 -26.93 5.07
N TYR A 234 -13.01 -27.26 4.89
CA TYR A 234 -13.82 -27.99 5.88
C TYR A 234 -14.08 -29.46 5.52
N ILE A 235 -13.71 -29.87 4.30
CA ILE A 235 -13.78 -31.26 3.84
C ILE A 235 -12.38 -31.67 3.41
N GLN A 236 -11.85 -32.72 4.03
CA GLN A 236 -10.50 -33.25 3.81
C GLN A 236 -10.52 -34.43 2.85
#